data_AF-A0A1G2MTC9-F1
#
_entry.id   AF-A0A1G2MTC9-F1
#
_cell.length_a   1.000
_cell.length_b   1.000
_cell.length_c   1.000
_cell.angle_alpha   90.00
_cell.angle_beta   90.00
_cell.angle_gamma   90.00
#
_symmetry.space_group_name_H-M   'P 1'
#
loop_
_entity.id
_entity.type
_entity.pdbx_description
1 polymer ?
#
loop_
_entity_poly.entity_id
_entity_poly.type
_entity_poly.pdbx_seq_one_letter_code
_entity_poly.pdbx_strand_id
1 'polypeptide(L)'
;MTLKSKGFTLIELLVVIAIIGILTSVVLASLNQARNRAGDAAVKANLSNVRAQAELIYDSDGDYDAVCAANSIAQNTTIAQAITSSFNANGSITLTCGKPASGAAANWAIAATLKTGAFWCVDSTGVSRGANSAGTTYTAQTGAAATAALVDGADVSCN
;
A
#
# COMPACT_ATOMS: atom_id res chain seq x y z
N MET A 1 -45.33 -19.88 -43.15
CA MET A 1 -45.09 -18.44 -42.89
C MET A 1 -43.61 -18.21 -42.73
N THR A 2 -42.96 -17.64 -43.73
CA THR A 2 -41.54 -17.27 -43.67
C THR A 2 -41.41 -15.93 -42.93
N LEU A 3 -40.75 -15.93 -41.78
CA LEU A 3 -40.50 -14.74 -40.98
C LEU A 3 -39.56 -13.81 -41.76
N LYS A 4 -40.05 -12.62 -42.12
CA LYS A 4 -39.27 -11.59 -42.80
C LYS A 4 -38.18 -11.10 -41.83
N SER A 5 -36.92 -11.35 -42.14
CA SER A 5 -35.80 -10.85 -41.34
C SER A 5 -35.78 -9.31 -41.42
N LYS A 6 -35.95 -8.63 -40.29
CA LYS A 6 -35.79 -7.17 -40.19
C LYS A 6 -34.30 -6.87 -40.04
N GLY A 7 -33.70 -6.21 -41.01
CA GLY A 7 -32.33 -5.71 -40.91
C GLY A 7 -32.27 -4.47 -40.02
N PHE A 8 -31.20 -4.35 -39.21
CA PHE A 8 -30.88 -3.12 -38.50
C PHE A 8 -30.51 -2.01 -39.48
N THR A 9 -30.96 -0.78 -39.21
CA THR A 9 -30.51 0.38 -39.98
C THR A 9 -29.10 0.81 -39.55
N LEU A 10 -28.32 1.34 -40.48
CA LEU A 10 -26.97 1.86 -40.17
C LEU A 10 -27.01 2.99 -39.14
N ILE A 11 -28.09 3.78 -39.13
CA ILE A 11 -28.28 4.87 -38.17
C ILE A 11 -28.59 4.37 -36.76
N GLU A 12 -29.34 3.26 -36.63
CA GLU A 12 -29.58 2.61 -35.33
C GLU A 12 -28.27 2.08 -34.73
N LEU A 13 -27.39 1.49 -35.55
CA LEU A 13 -26.09 1.04 -35.04
C LEU A 13 -25.19 2.21 -34.65
N LEU A 14 -25.22 3.30 -35.42
CA LEU A 14 -24.43 4.51 -35.14
C LEU A 14 -24.82 5.21 -33.84
N VAL A 15 -26.12 5.33 -33.54
CA VAL A 15 -26.57 5.97 -32.29
C VAL A 15 -26.23 5.11 -31.07
N VAL A 16 -26.28 3.78 -31.19
CA VAL A 16 -25.96 2.86 -30.09
C VAL A 16 -24.49 2.97 -29.69
N ILE A 17 -23.57 2.93 -30.67
CA ILE A 17 -22.13 3.06 -30.36
C ILE A 17 -21.81 4.46 -29.80
N ALA A 18 -22.53 5.50 -30.23
CA ALA A 18 -22.39 6.85 -29.69
C ALA A 18 -22.79 6.91 -28.20
N ILE A 19 -23.93 6.31 -27.83
CA ILE A 19 -24.37 6.25 -26.42
C ILE A 19 -23.42 5.41 -25.57
N ILE A 20 -22.98 4.24 -26.06
CA ILE A 20 -21.99 3.40 -25.36
C ILE A 20 -20.67 4.16 -25.15
N GLY A 21 -20.22 4.95 -26.13
CA GLY A 21 -19.02 5.78 -26.00
C GLY A 21 -19.13 6.81 -24.88
N ILE A 22 -20.27 7.48 -24.75
CA ILE A 22 -20.51 8.46 -23.68
C ILE A 22 -20.53 7.76 -22.32
N LEU A 23 -21.28 6.67 -22.19
CA LEU A 23 -21.40 5.93 -20.92
C LEU A 23 -20.07 5.33 -20.46
N THR A 24 -19.29 4.76 -21.37
CA THR A 24 -17.99 4.15 -21.05
C THR A 24 -16.96 5.17 -20.56
N SER A 25 -16.99 6.41 -21.08
CA SER A 25 -16.08 7.48 -20.65
C SER A 25 -16.23 7.83 -19.16
N VAL A 26 -17.47 7.92 -18.66
CA VAL A 26 -17.78 8.23 -17.25
C VAL A 26 -17.43 7.04 -16.34
N VAL A 27 -17.73 5.82 -16.78
CA VAL A 27 -17.43 4.60 -16.03
C VAL A 27 -15.93 4.36 -15.88
N LEU A 28 -15.12 4.67 -16.90
CA LEU A 28 -13.69 4.47 -16.84
C LEU A 28 -13.01 5.35 -15.79
N ALA A 29 -13.46 6.61 -15.66
CA ALA A 29 -12.94 7.53 -14.65
C ALA A 29 -13.22 7.03 -13.22
N SER A 30 -14.44 6.55 -12.94
CA SER A 30 -14.80 6.02 -11.63
C SER A 30 -14.09 4.71 -11.31
N LEU A 31 -13.92 3.84 -12.31
CA LEU A 31 -13.20 2.57 -12.16
C LEU A 31 -11.72 2.78 -11.80
N ASN A 32 -11.05 3.74 -12.42
CA ASN A 32 -9.65 4.04 -12.09
C ASN A 32 -9.49 4.50 -10.63
N GLN A 33 -10.39 5.35 -10.13
CA GLN A 33 -10.37 5.76 -8.73
C GLN A 33 -10.63 4.57 -7.78
N ALA A 34 -11.59 3.70 -8.12
CA ALA A 34 -11.89 2.50 -7.34
C ALA A 34 -10.70 1.53 -7.27
N ARG A 35 -9.99 1.32 -8.39
CA ARG A 35 -8.77 0.49 -8.46
C ARG A 35 -7.64 1.05 -7.59
N ASN A 36 -7.50 2.37 -7.53
CA ASN A 36 -6.49 3.01 -6.68
C ASN A 36 -6.82 2.80 -5.20
N ARG A 37 -8.07 3.02 -4.79
CA ARG A 37 -8.54 2.77 -3.40
C ARG A 37 -8.41 1.29 -3.00
N ALA A 38 -8.68 0.37 -3.93
CA ALA A 38 -8.48 -1.06 -3.69
C ALA A 38 -6.99 -1.40 -3.48
N GLY A 39 -6.10 -0.76 -4.23
CA GLY A 39 -4.65 -0.85 -4.03
C GLY A 39 -4.23 -0.34 -2.64
N ASP A 40 -4.76 0.81 -2.23
CA ASP A 40 -4.48 1.38 -0.90
C ASP A 40 -4.95 0.44 0.23
N ALA A 41 -6.12 -0.17 0.09
CA ALA A 41 -6.63 -1.14 1.05
C ALA A 41 -5.75 -2.39 1.14
N ALA A 42 -5.24 -2.87 -0.01
CA ALA A 42 -4.33 -4.01 -0.05
C ALA A 42 -3.00 -3.70 0.68
N VAL A 43 -2.43 -2.51 0.46
CA VAL A 43 -1.21 -2.08 1.18
C VAL A 43 -1.45 -2.05 2.68
N LYS A 44 -2.56 -1.44 3.14
CA LYS A 44 -2.90 -1.39 4.56
C LYS A 44 -3.08 -2.79 5.18
N ALA A 45 -3.73 -3.70 4.46
CA ALA A 45 -3.91 -5.08 4.91
C ALA A 45 -2.57 -5.82 5.00
N ASN A 46 -1.71 -5.68 4.01
CA ASN A 46 -0.36 -6.27 4.02
C ASN A 46 0.47 -5.76 5.20
N LEU A 47 0.47 -4.45 5.46
CA LEU A 47 1.21 -3.90 6.61
C LEU A 47 0.63 -4.35 7.96
N SER A 48 -0.69 -4.53 8.07
CA SER A 48 -1.27 -5.14 9.27
C SER A 48 -0.87 -6.61 9.44
N ASN A 49 -0.68 -7.34 8.34
CA ASN A 49 -0.22 -8.72 8.37
C ASN A 49 1.25 -8.81 8.81
N VAL A 50 2.11 -7.89 8.33
CA VAL A 50 3.49 -7.76 8.80
C VAL A 50 3.55 -7.59 10.31
N ARG A 51 2.71 -6.72 10.88
CA ARG A 51 2.65 -6.54 12.34
C ARG A 51 2.28 -7.83 13.07
N ALA A 52 1.27 -8.55 12.59
CA ALA A 52 0.88 -9.81 13.22
C ALA A 52 2.02 -10.83 13.23
N GLN A 53 2.80 -10.90 12.15
CA GLN A 53 3.95 -11.80 12.07
C GLN A 53 5.14 -11.33 12.90
N ALA A 54 5.38 -10.03 12.95
CA ALA A 54 6.39 -9.46 13.83
C ALA A 54 6.10 -9.79 15.29
N GLU A 55 4.83 -9.77 15.70
CA GLU A 55 4.44 -10.17 17.04
C GLU A 55 4.67 -11.66 17.31
N LEU A 56 4.42 -12.54 16.33
CA LEU A 56 4.74 -13.96 16.45
C LEU A 56 6.26 -14.21 16.60
N ILE A 57 7.08 -13.42 15.92
CA ILE A 57 8.54 -13.47 16.05
C ILE A 57 8.97 -13.00 17.45
N TYR A 58 8.36 -11.93 17.95
CA TYR A 58 8.68 -11.43 19.29
C TYR A 58 8.32 -12.46 20.37
N ASP A 59 7.19 -13.16 20.21
CA ASP A 59 6.78 -14.22 21.14
C ASP A 59 7.73 -15.44 21.12
N SER A 60 8.36 -15.74 19.98
CA SER A 60 9.31 -16.86 19.88
C SER A 60 10.73 -16.51 20.32
N ASP A 61 11.23 -15.33 19.91
CA ASP A 61 12.65 -14.98 20.00
C ASP A 61 12.92 -13.95 21.10
N GLY A 62 11.89 -13.24 21.58
CA GLY A 62 11.99 -12.17 22.59
C GLY A 62 12.49 -10.84 22.03
N ASP A 63 12.67 -10.75 20.72
CA ASP A 63 13.13 -9.55 20.02
C ASP A 63 12.58 -9.49 18.58
N TYR A 64 12.85 -8.37 17.89
CA TYR A 64 12.46 -8.17 16.50
C TYR A 64 13.64 -8.30 15.52
N ASP A 65 14.76 -8.97 15.88
CA ASP A 65 15.92 -9.07 15.00
C ASP A 65 15.60 -9.77 13.68
N ALA A 66 14.70 -10.75 13.65
CA ALA A 66 14.26 -11.36 12.39
C ALA A 66 13.41 -10.40 11.53
N VAL A 67 12.69 -9.45 12.13
CA VAL A 67 12.00 -8.36 11.41
C VAL A 67 13.01 -7.33 10.92
N CYS A 68 14.07 -7.09 11.69
CA CYS A 68 15.06 -6.04 11.46
C CYS A 68 16.33 -6.49 10.73
N ALA A 69 16.48 -7.80 10.47
CA ALA A 69 17.55 -8.32 9.65
C ALA A 69 17.45 -7.71 8.27
N ALA A 70 18.51 -7.05 7.82
CA ALA A 70 18.55 -6.39 6.52
C ALA A 70 18.04 -7.36 5.44
N ASN A 71 16.96 -6.96 4.77
CA ASN A 71 16.20 -7.72 3.78
C ASN A 71 15.21 -8.79 4.28
N SER A 72 14.77 -8.89 5.53
CA SER A 72 13.72 -9.88 5.91
C SER A 72 12.35 -9.60 5.23
N ILE A 73 12.02 -8.34 5.00
CA ILE A 73 10.86 -7.91 4.20
C ILE A 73 11.09 -8.15 2.69
N ALA A 74 12.33 -8.32 2.26
CA ALA A 74 12.71 -8.66 0.88
C ALA A 74 13.08 -10.14 0.66
N GLN A 75 13.23 -10.96 1.72
CA GLN A 75 13.73 -12.33 1.66
C GLN A 75 12.77 -13.40 2.23
N ASN A 76 11.70 -13.03 2.93
CA ASN A 76 10.67 -14.02 3.25
C ASN A 76 9.73 -14.19 2.05
N THR A 77 9.95 -15.22 1.22
CA THR A 77 9.34 -15.38 -0.11
C THR A 77 7.81 -15.41 -0.16
N THR A 78 7.09 -15.50 0.97
CA THR A 78 5.62 -15.39 1.01
C THR A 78 5.12 -13.98 1.35
N ILE A 79 5.86 -13.26 2.19
CA ILE A 79 5.55 -11.88 2.64
C ILE A 79 6.26 -10.85 1.77
N ALA A 80 7.53 -11.10 1.46
CA ALA A 80 8.31 -10.37 0.50
C ALA A 80 7.72 -10.40 -0.89
N GLN A 81 7.02 -11.44 -1.36
CA GLN A 81 6.38 -11.37 -2.68
C GLN A 81 5.12 -10.51 -2.68
N ALA A 82 4.28 -10.56 -1.64
CA ALA A 82 3.11 -9.70 -1.50
C ALA A 82 3.49 -8.23 -1.28
N ILE A 83 4.56 -8.00 -0.52
CA ILE A 83 5.13 -6.68 -0.33
C ILE A 83 5.84 -6.30 -1.64
N THR A 84 6.82 -7.03 -2.21
CA THR A 84 7.57 -6.76 -3.48
C THR A 84 6.69 -6.51 -4.70
N SER A 85 5.57 -7.22 -4.83
CA SER A 85 4.57 -6.92 -5.86
C SER A 85 3.80 -5.62 -5.59
N SER A 86 3.68 -5.22 -4.32
CA SER A 86 3.30 -3.86 -3.92
C SER A 86 4.43 -2.82 -4.11
N PHE A 87 5.72 -3.16 -3.95
CA PHE A 87 6.87 -2.24 -4.20
C PHE A 87 6.89 -1.77 -5.66
N ASN A 88 6.74 -2.69 -6.63
CA ASN A 88 6.82 -2.35 -8.06
C ASN A 88 5.54 -1.71 -8.62
N ALA A 89 4.44 -1.74 -7.88
CA ALA A 89 3.15 -1.20 -8.32
C ALA A 89 2.69 0.06 -7.57
N ASN A 90 3.22 0.35 -6.36
CA ASN A 90 2.63 1.32 -5.42
C ASN A 90 3.60 2.35 -4.78
N GLY A 91 4.92 2.27 -5.01
CA GLY A 91 5.88 3.26 -4.50
C GLY A 91 6.84 2.75 -3.43
N SER A 92 7.39 3.65 -2.61
CA SER A 92 8.49 3.38 -1.66
C SER A 92 7.98 2.76 -0.36
N ILE A 93 8.81 1.92 0.26
CA ILE A 93 8.62 1.43 1.63
C ILE A 93 9.89 1.73 2.44
N THR A 94 9.70 2.11 3.69
CA THR A 94 10.79 2.37 4.64
C THR A 94 10.54 1.53 5.87
N LEU A 95 11.48 0.65 6.22
CA LEU A 95 11.52 -0.06 7.50
C LEU A 95 12.62 0.57 8.34
N THR A 96 12.28 0.93 9.56
CA THR A 96 13.21 1.45 10.55
C THR A 96 13.17 0.57 11.80
N CYS A 97 14.33 0.33 12.38
CA CYS A 97 14.50 -0.59 13.49
C CYS A 97 15.32 0.06 14.60
N GLY A 98 14.82 0.01 15.84
CA GLY A 98 15.54 0.52 17.00
C GLY A 98 16.44 -0.56 17.54
N LYS A 99 17.49 -0.86 16.77
CA LYS A 99 18.53 -1.78 17.15
C LYS A 99 19.69 -0.99 17.76
N PRO A 100 20.01 -1.15 19.06
CA PRO A 100 21.20 -0.53 19.64
C PRO A 100 22.46 -1.16 19.01
N ALA A 101 23.59 -0.43 19.05
CA ALA A 101 24.86 -0.86 18.44
C ALA A 101 25.35 -2.25 18.93
N SER A 102 24.94 -2.64 20.14
CA SER A 102 25.14 -3.97 20.71
C SER A 102 23.85 -4.41 21.42
N GLY A 103 22.93 -5.02 20.69
CA GLY A 103 21.72 -5.61 21.26
C GLY A 103 20.71 -6.00 20.18
N ALA A 104 19.62 -6.61 20.61
CA ALA A 104 18.53 -7.01 19.73
C ALA A 104 17.58 -5.84 19.45
N ALA A 105 16.88 -5.88 18.32
CA ALA A 105 15.90 -4.87 17.94
C ALA A 105 14.71 -4.89 18.92
N ALA A 106 14.52 -3.78 19.64
CA ALA A 106 13.45 -3.66 20.63
C ALA A 106 12.13 -3.17 20.03
N ASN A 107 12.19 -2.49 18.89
CA ASN A 107 11.05 -1.88 18.22
C ASN A 107 11.33 -1.70 16.73
N TRP A 108 10.25 -1.55 15.96
CA TRP A 108 10.30 -1.35 14.53
C TRP A 108 9.10 -0.53 14.06
N ALA A 109 9.30 0.19 12.97
CA ALA A 109 8.23 0.86 12.24
C ALA A 109 8.41 0.67 10.74
N ILE A 110 7.30 0.50 10.04
CA ILE A 110 7.26 0.37 8.60
C ILE A 110 6.28 1.37 8.02
N ALA A 111 6.68 2.08 6.97
CA ALA A 111 5.82 2.98 6.23
C ALA A 111 5.85 2.64 4.74
N ALA A 112 4.68 2.63 4.09
CA ALA A 112 4.57 2.42 2.65
C ALA A 112 3.77 3.55 1.99
N THR A 113 4.14 3.89 0.75
CA THR A 113 3.34 4.78 -0.10
C THR A 113 2.08 4.07 -0.61
N LEU A 114 0.97 4.80 -0.62
CA LEU A 114 -0.32 4.42 -1.19
C LEU A 114 -0.41 4.88 -2.65
N LYS A 115 -1.25 4.24 -3.47
CA LYS A 115 -1.46 4.64 -4.88
C LYS A 115 -1.99 6.07 -5.01
N THR A 116 -2.67 6.55 -3.98
CA THR A 116 -3.17 7.93 -3.91
C THR A 116 -2.09 8.96 -3.53
N GLY A 117 -0.85 8.53 -3.24
CA GLY A 117 0.29 9.39 -2.92
C GLY A 117 0.48 9.69 -1.44
N ALA A 118 -0.47 9.30 -0.58
CA ALA A 118 -0.33 9.34 0.88
C ALA A 118 0.52 8.17 1.39
N PHE A 119 0.92 8.19 2.66
CA PHE A 119 1.61 7.05 3.29
C PHE A 119 0.73 6.38 4.35
N TRP A 120 1.08 5.14 4.66
CA TRP A 120 0.53 4.41 5.77
C TRP A 120 1.67 3.80 6.59
N CYS A 121 1.68 4.09 7.89
CA CYS A 121 2.69 3.62 8.83
C CYS A 121 2.08 2.62 9.81
N VAL A 122 2.80 1.54 10.09
CA VAL A 122 2.52 0.55 11.14
C VAL A 122 3.76 0.32 11.99
N ASP A 123 3.63 0.17 13.31
CA ASP A 123 4.76 -0.07 14.21
C ASP A 123 4.50 -1.21 15.21
N SER A 124 5.56 -1.56 15.95
CA SER A 124 5.56 -2.55 17.02
C SER A 124 4.70 -2.17 18.23
N THR A 125 4.30 -0.91 18.38
CA THR A 125 3.42 -0.47 19.47
C THR A 125 1.93 -0.66 19.15
N GLY A 126 1.62 -1.17 17.95
CA GLY A 126 0.25 -1.41 17.50
C GLY A 126 -0.37 -0.22 16.78
N VAL A 127 0.39 0.83 16.49
CA VAL A 127 -0.14 1.98 15.73
C VAL A 127 -0.31 1.60 14.26
N SER A 128 -1.36 2.13 13.63
CA SER A 128 -1.60 2.02 12.18
C SER A 128 -2.31 3.29 11.69
N ARG A 129 -1.60 4.19 11.01
CA ARG A 129 -2.15 5.50 10.64
C ARG A 129 -1.50 6.12 9.41
N GLY A 130 -2.20 7.07 8.80
CA GLY A 130 -1.76 7.85 7.63
C GLY A 130 -1.30 9.28 7.94
N ALA A 131 -1.29 9.66 9.22
CA ALA A 131 -0.76 10.91 9.72
C ALA A 131 -0.10 10.66 11.08
N ASN A 132 0.85 11.49 11.50
CA ASN A 132 1.46 11.37 12.82
C ASN A 132 0.48 11.75 13.95
N SER A 133 0.88 11.62 15.21
CA SER A 133 0.02 11.95 16.35
C SER A 133 -0.31 13.45 16.48
N ALA A 134 0.42 14.32 15.78
CA ALA A 134 0.11 15.74 15.64
C ALA A 134 -0.84 16.06 14.48
N GLY A 135 -1.31 15.06 13.72
CA GLY A 135 -2.21 15.22 12.58
C GLY A 135 -1.51 15.61 11.27
N THR A 136 -0.17 15.69 11.25
CA THR A 136 0.60 15.91 10.02
C THR A 136 0.50 14.67 9.15
N THR A 137 -0.11 14.81 7.97
CA THR A 137 -0.24 13.71 7.01
C THR A 137 1.13 13.36 6.45
N TYR A 138 1.44 12.06 6.42
CA TYR A 138 2.69 11.57 5.86
C TYR A 138 2.73 11.79 4.33
N THR A 139 3.81 12.36 3.78
CA THR A 139 3.96 12.68 2.34
C THR A 139 5.24 12.08 1.73
N ALA A 140 5.31 12.02 0.39
CA ALA A 140 6.44 11.42 -0.31
C ALA A 140 7.72 12.24 -0.15
N GLN A 141 8.79 11.61 0.33
CA GLN A 141 10.09 12.22 0.52
C GLN A 141 10.73 12.56 -0.84
N THR A 142 10.60 13.81 -1.28
CA THR A 142 11.51 14.40 -2.27
C THR A 142 12.61 15.16 -1.53
N GLY A 143 13.72 14.47 -1.22
CA GLY A 143 14.85 15.06 -0.49
C GLY A 143 14.69 15.01 1.03
N ALA A 144 15.80 15.16 1.75
CA ALA A 144 15.99 14.89 3.18
C ALA A 144 15.22 15.79 4.19
N ALA A 145 14.03 16.27 3.85
CA ALA A 145 13.18 17.02 4.76
C ALA A 145 11.69 16.92 4.34
N ALA A 146 11.11 15.72 4.47
CA ALA A 146 9.66 15.57 4.48
C ALA A 146 9.27 15.15 5.90
N THR A 147 8.65 16.08 6.63
CA THR A 147 8.13 15.82 7.96
C THR A 147 7.07 14.73 7.88
N ALA A 148 7.38 13.63 8.57
CA ALA A 148 6.60 12.42 8.68
C ALA A 148 6.65 11.54 7.40
N ALA A 149 7.60 10.61 7.40
CA ALA A 149 7.50 9.21 6.94
C ALA A 149 8.82 8.55 7.36
N LEU A 150 8.99 8.23 8.65
CA LEU A 150 10.24 7.76 9.24
C LEU A 150 11.44 8.63 8.76
N VAL A 151 11.48 9.86 9.25
CA VAL A 151 12.23 11.02 8.70
C VAL A 151 13.75 10.82 8.79
N ASP A 152 14.20 9.97 9.70
CA ASP A 152 15.55 9.42 9.68
C ASP A 152 15.52 7.95 10.13
N GLY A 153 16.57 7.18 9.84
CA GLY A 153 16.70 5.76 10.22
C GLY A 153 16.68 5.45 11.73
N ALA A 154 16.35 6.42 12.58
CA ALA A 154 16.08 6.32 14.02
C ALA A 154 14.59 6.43 14.37
N ASP A 155 13.71 6.82 13.44
CA ASP A 155 12.26 6.86 13.68
C ASP A 155 11.69 5.45 13.72
N VAL A 156 11.48 4.93 14.93
CA VAL A 156 11.05 3.54 15.19
C VAL A 156 9.60 3.45 15.65
N SER A 157 8.83 4.52 15.42
CA SER A 157 7.40 4.59 15.75
C SER A 157 6.64 5.44 14.74
N CYS A 158 5.35 5.15 14.58
CA CYS A 158 4.42 5.86 13.71
C CYS A 158 3.74 7.04 14.42
N ASN A 159 4.45 7.75 15.28
CA ASN A 159 3.93 8.87 16.06
C ASN A 159 4.34 10.24 15.54
#